data_AF-A0A060WVC9-F1
#
_entry.id   AF-A0A060WVC9-F1
#
_cell.length_a   1.000
_cell.length_b   1.000
_cell.length_c   1.000
_cell.angle_alpha   90.00
_cell.angle_beta   90.00
_cell.angle_gamma   90.00
#
_symmetry.space_group_name_H-M   'P 1'
#
loop_
_entity.id
_entity.type
_entity.pdbx_description
1 polymer ?
#
loop_
_entity_poly.entity_id
_entity_poly.type
_entity_poly.pdbx_seq_one_letter_code
_entity_poly.pdbx_strand_id
1 'polypeptide(L)'
;MYLNVIGRFSQALLKGDKSVRVMRSLLASQQTFVDRLVQLMKAVQRESGNRKKKSALMPAKLIFKAEEGNVYPVIFKHGDDLRQDQLILQIISLMDKLLRKENLDLKLTPYKVLATSTKHGFMQFVQSVPVAEVLVTEGNIQVGDQDISV
;
A
#
# COMPACT_ATOMS: atom_id res chain seq x y z
N MET A 1 3.78 21.75 -16.74
CA MET A 1 5.08 21.34 -16.13
C MET A 1 5.20 19.83 -15.92
N TYR A 2 4.40 19.18 -15.06
CA TYR A 2 4.56 17.74 -14.74
C TYR A 2 4.46 16.78 -15.93
N LEU A 3 3.56 17.04 -16.89
CA LEU A 3 3.49 16.25 -18.13
C LEU A 3 4.81 16.29 -18.93
N ASN A 4 5.49 17.45 -18.95
CA ASN A 4 6.78 17.58 -19.62
C ASN A 4 7.87 16.80 -18.86
N VAL A 5 7.81 16.76 -17.52
CA VAL A 5 8.74 15.97 -16.70
C VAL A 5 8.58 14.48 -17.00
N ILE A 6 7.34 13.97 -17.00
CA ILE A 6 7.05 12.56 -17.34
C ILE A 6 7.47 12.25 -18.78
N GLY A 7 7.19 13.16 -19.73
CA GLY A 7 7.61 13.02 -21.12
C GLY A 7 9.13 12.92 -21.26
N ARG A 8 9.88 13.81 -20.61
CA ARG A 8 11.35 13.78 -20.60
C ARG A 8 11.90 12.52 -19.95
N PHE A 9 11.31 12.09 -18.83
CA PHE A 9 11.70 10.85 -18.15
C PHE A 9 11.49 9.63 -19.04
N SER A 10 10.32 9.49 -19.66
CA SER A 10 10.03 8.39 -20.60
C SER A 10 10.97 8.39 -21.81
N GLN A 11 11.31 9.57 -22.33
CA GLN A 11 12.29 9.72 -23.42
C GLN A 11 13.72 9.35 -22.98
N ALA A 12 14.13 9.72 -21.76
CA ALA A 12 15.41 9.30 -21.20
C ALA A 12 15.47 7.78 -21.08
N LEU A 13 14.40 7.14 -20.60
CA LEU A 13 14.34 5.68 -20.49
C LEU A 13 14.37 4.97 -21.85
N LEU A 14 13.76 5.57 -22.89
CA LEU A 14 13.80 5.05 -24.26
C LEU A 14 15.20 5.02 -24.87
N LYS A 15 15.99 6.05 -24.57
CA LYS A 15 17.34 6.25 -25.14
C LYS A 15 18.44 5.53 -24.36
N GLY A 16 18.13 5.02 -23.16
CA GLY A 16 19.07 4.30 -22.32
C GLY A 16 19.44 2.92 -22.87
N ASP A 17 20.29 2.20 -22.14
CA ASP A 17 20.69 0.83 -22.47
C ASP A 17 19.52 -0.17 -22.35
N LYS A 18 19.80 -1.46 -22.60
CA LYS A 18 18.79 -2.52 -22.56
C LYS A 18 18.05 -2.59 -21.22
N SER A 19 18.76 -2.45 -20.10
CA SER A 19 18.16 -2.52 -18.76
C SER A 19 17.20 -1.36 -18.50
N VAL A 20 17.60 -0.15 -18.94
CA VAL A 20 16.80 1.06 -18.81
C VAL A 20 15.53 0.99 -19.69
N ARG A 21 15.65 0.44 -20.90
CA ARG A 21 14.47 0.22 -21.76
C ARG A 21 13.50 -0.82 -21.19
N VAL A 22 14.02 -1.86 -20.53
CA VAL A 22 13.19 -2.84 -19.81
C VAL A 22 12.44 -2.15 -18.66
N MET A 23 13.10 -1.28 -17.90
CA MET A 23 12.44 -0.51 -16.83
C MET A 23 11.25 0.30 -17.35
N ARG A 24 11.37 0.94 -18.53
CA ARG A 24 10.23 1.63 -19.15
C ARG A 24 9.06 0.69 -19.43
N SER A 25 9.33 -0.48 -19.99
CA SER A 25 8.29 -1.48 -20.27
C SER A 25 7.62 -1.96 -19.00
N LEU A 26 8.39 -2.19 -17.92
CA LEU A 26 7.86 -2.58 -16.61
C LEU A 26 6.94 -1.50 -16.02
N LEU A 27 7.34 -0.22 -16.08
CA LEU A 27 6.49 0.90 -15.65
C LEU A 27 5.17 0.96 -16.43
N ALA A 28 5.21 0.72 -17.75
CA ALA A 28 4.01 0.69 -18.58
C ALA A 28 3.09 -0.51 -18.23
N SER A 29 3.68 -1.68 -17.96
CA SER A 29 2.93 -2.86 -17.49
C SER A 29 2.30 -2.62 -16.13
N GLN A 30 3.01 -1.98 -15.19
CA GLN A 30 2.47 -1.59 -13.88
C GLN A 30 1.30 -0.61 -14.01
N GLN A 31 1.43 0.41 -14.87
CA GLN A 31 0.33 1.35 -15.13
C GLN A 31 -0.90 0.61 -15.68
N THR A 32 -0.71 -0.25 -16.68
CA THR A 32 -1.80 -1.03 -17.28
C THR A 32 -2.47 -1.95 -16.25
N PHE A 33 -1.69 -2.56 -15.36
CA PHE A 33 -2.21 -3.38 -14.27
C PHE A 33 -3.11 -2.56 -13.32
N VAL A 34 -2.63 -1.38 -12.89
CA VAL A 34 -3.41 -0.49 -12.01
C VAL A 34 -4.69 -0.02 -12.70
N ASP A 35 -4.65 0.34 -13.99
CA ASP A 35 -5.82 0.77 -14.74
C ASP A 35 -6.90 -0.33 -14.80
N ARG A 36 -6.49 -1.58 -15.04
CA ARG A 36 -7.39 -2.74 -15.01
C ARG A 36 -7.98 -2.98 -13.62
N LEU A 37 -7.18 -2.85 -12.57
CA LEU A 37 -7.67 -2.99 -11.19
C LEU A 37 -8.69 -1.89 -10.84
N VAL A 38 -8.47 -0.65 -11.29
CA VAL A 38 -9.43 0.45 -11.14
C VAL A 38 -10.74 0.14 -11.86
N GLN A 39 -10.68 -0.41 -13.09
CA GLN A 39 -11.88 -0.83 -13.82
C GLN A 39 -12.65 -1.93 -13.08
N LEU A 40 -11.94 -2.92 -12.54
CA LEU A 40 -12.52 -3.98 -11.71
C LEU A 40 -13.23 -3.40 -10.48
N MET A 41 -12.57 -2.51 -9.73
CA MET A 41 -13.18 -1.89 -8.54
C MET A 41 -14.43 -1.08 -8.88
N LYS A 42 -14.44 -0.36 -10.01
CA LYS A 42 -15.63 0.35 -10.49
C LYS A 42 -16.77 -0.61 -10.83
N ALA A 43 -16.47 -1.76 -11.43
CA ALA A 43 -17.48 -2.79 -11.72
C ALA A 43 -18.09 -3.36 -10.42
N VAL A 44 -17.26 -3.72 -9.45
CA VAL A 44 -17.68 -4.20 -8.12
C VAL A 44 -18.51 -3.16 -7.37
N GLN A 45 -18.13 -1.88 -7.45
CA GLN A 45 -18.88 -0.78 -6.83
C GLN A 45 -20.28 -0.59 -7.44
N ARG A 46 -20.44 -0.82 -8.74
CA ARG A 46 -21.73 -0.70 -9.46
C ARG A 46 -22.70 -1.85 -9.18
N GLU A 47 -22.21 -3.00 -8.73
CA GLU A 47 -23.05 -4.16 -8.47
C GLU A 47 -24.05 -3.89 -7.33
N SER A 48 -25.34 -4.14 -7.58
CA SER A 48 -26.46 -3.78 -6.69
C SER A 48 -26.66 -4.72 -5.48
N GLY A 49 -25.61 -5.40 -5.02
CA GLY A 49 -25.65 -6.24 -3.82
C GLY A 49 -25.94 -5.47 -2.53
N ASN A 50 -26.15 -6.20 -1.42
CA ASN A 50 -26.55 -5.67 -0.11
C ASN A 50 -25.74 -4.45 0.35
N ARG A 51 -26.26 -3.25 0.08
CA ARG A 51 -25.61 -1.95 0.39
C ARG A 51 -25.39 -1.75 1.89
N LYS A 52 -26.15 -2.43 2.74
CA LYS A 52 -26.06 -2.36 4.21
C LYS A 52 -24.75 -2.90 4.81
N LYS A 53 -23.96 -3.69 4.07
CA LYS A 53 -22.64 -4.19 4.49
C LYS A 53 -21.46 -3.49 3.79
N LYS A 54 -21.73 -2.53 2.90
CA LYS A 54 -20.70 -1.83 2.13
C LYS A 54 -20.18 -0.65 2.96
N SER A 55 -18.93 -0.73 3.42
CA SER A 55 -18.21 0.45 3.92
C SER A 55 -18.23 1.54 2.84
N ALA A 56 -18.38 2.82 3.22
CA ALA A 56 -18.59 3.93 2.28
C ALA A 56 -17.53 4.01 1.15
N LEU A 57 -16.30 3.55 1.40
CA LEU A 57 -15.19 3.57 0.44
C LEU A 57 -14.76 2.16 -0.06
N MET A 58 -15.37 1.08 0.45
CA MET A 58 -15.11 -0.32 0.08
C MET A 58 -13.64 -0.65 -0.30
N PRO A 59 -12.68 -0.53 0.65
CA PRO A 59 -11.31 -0.99 0.40
C PRO A 59 -11.29 -2.49 0.10
N ALA A 60 -10.45 -2.91 -0.85
CA ALA A 60 -10.26 -4.32 -1.20
C ALA A 60 -8.96 -4.86 -0.60
N LYS A 61 -9.04 -5.90 0.23
CA LYS A 61 -7.87 -6.68 0.64
C LYS A 61 -7.52 -7.66 -0.49
N LEU A 62 -6.33 -7.51 -1.06
CA LEU A 62 -5.80 -8.34 -2.15
C LEU A 62 -4.56 -9.08 -1.66
N ILE A 63 -4.38 -10.33 -2.07
CA ILE A 63 -3.20 -11.12 -1.74
C ILE A 63 -2.38 -11.29 -3.03
N PHE A 64 -1.26 -10.58 -3.13
CA PHE A 64 -0.35 -10.74 -4.26
C PHE A 64 0.52 -11.97 -4.08
N LYS A 65 0.86 -12.64 -5.19
CA LYS A 65 1.86 -13.70 -5.22
C LYS A 65 3.17 -13.12 -5.75
N ALA A 66 4.22 -13.17 -4.95
CA ALA A 66 5.57 -12.79 -5.33
C ALA A 66 6.22 -13.90 -6.18
N GLU A 67 7.32 -13.56 -6.86
CA GLU A 67 8.03 -14.47 -7.79
C GLU A 67 8.47 -15.78 -7.12
N GLU A 68 8.90 -15.70 -5.86
CA GLU A 68 9.35 -16.85 -5.05
C GLU A 68 8.20 -17.64 -4.41
N GLY A 69 6.94 -17.33 -4.75
CA GLY A 69 5.75 -17.99 -4.18
C GLY A 69 5.25 -17.39 -2.86
N ASN A 70 6.00 -16.46 -2.27
CA ASN A 70 5.59 -15.72 -1.08
C ASN A 70 4.33 -14.88 -1.34
N VAL A 71 3.50 -14.69 -0.32
CA VAL A 71 2.30 -13.85 -0.40
C VAL A 71 2.57 -12.44 0.13
N TYR A 72 2.01 -11.44 -0.54
CA TYR A 72 2.12 -10.03 -0.14
C TYR A 72 0.73 -9.40 -0.06
N PRO A 73 0.11 -9.35 1.13
CA PRO A 73 -1.22 -8.79 1.29
C PRO A 73 -1.19 -7.26 1.24
N VAL A 74 -2.15 -6.68 0.52
CA VAL A 74 -2.33 -5.23 0.42
C VAL A 74 -3.79 -4.84 0.53
N ILE A 75 -4.03 -3.59 0.87
CA ILE A 75 -5.33 -2.93 0.76
C ILE A 75 -5.27 -2.01 -0.45
N PHE A 76 -6.15 -2.21 -1.42
CA PHE A 76 -6.38 -1.27 -2.50
C PHE A 76 -7.58 -0.39 -2.18
N LYS A 77 -7.38 0.93 -2.17
CA LYS A 77 -8.44 1.91 -1.93
C LYS A 77 -8.78 2.63 -3.24
N HIS A 78 -10.07 2.75 -3.54
CA HIS A 78 -10.59 3.49 -4.69
C HIS A 78 -11.69 4.47 -4.23
N GLY A 79 -11.51 5.75 -4.53
CA GLY A 79 -12.32 6.87 -4.03
C GLY A 79 -11.69 7.64 -2.87
N ASP A 80 -10.44 7.32 -2.50
CA ASP A 80 -9.73 7.92 -1.36
C ASP A 80 -8.37 8.49 -1.82
N ASP A 81 -7.93 9.60 -1.21
CA ASP A 81 -6.67 10.28 -1.56
C ASP A 81 -5.58 9.96 -0.54
N LEU A 82 -4.67 9.05 -0.90
CA LEU A 82 -3.65 8.54 0.02
C LEU A 82 -2.39 9.40 0.10
N ARG A 83 -2.36 10.59 -0.51
CA ARG A 83 -1.15 11.43 -0.52
C ARG A 83 -0.76 11.90 0.88
N GLN A 84 -1.74 12.17 1.74
CA GLN A 84 -1.48 12.57 3.13
C GLN A 84 -0.91 11.39 3.94
N ASP A 85 -1.58 10.24 3.92
CA ASP A 85 -1.11 9.01 4.56
C ASP A 85 0.30 8.62 4.09
N GLN A 86 0.56 8.72 2.78
CA GLN A 86 1.86 8.44 2.19
C GLN A 86 2.94 9.37 2.75
N LEU A 87 2.68 10.68 2.84
CA LEU A 87 3.64 11.62 3.41
C LEU A 87 3.91 11.32 4.88
N ILE A 88 2.87 11.09 5.69
CA ILE A 88 3.03 10.79 7.11
C ILE A 88 3.86 9.52 7.30
N LEU A 89 3.58 8.45 6.56
CA LEU A 89 4.36 7.22 6.69
C LEU A 89 5.78 7.32 6.13
N GLN A 90 6.03 8.19 5.15
CA GLN A 90 7.39 8.53 4.73
C GLN A 90 8.16 9.20 5.86
N ILE A 91 7.54 10.13 6.60
CA ILE A 91 8.15 10.79 7.74
C ILE A 91 8.40 9.80 8.89
N ILE A 92 7.42 8.95 9.23
CA ILE A 92 7.60 7.90 10.26
C ILE A 92 8.72 6.93 9.86
N SER A 93 8.78 6.53 8.59
CA SER A 93 9.86 5.65 8.10
C SER A 93 11.23 6.33 8.16
N LEU A 94 11.31 7.64 7.93
CA LEU A 94 12.54 8.41 8.10
C LEU A 94 12.94 8.49 9.57
N MET A 95 11.99 8.78 10.47
CA MET A 95 12.23 8.82 11.91
C MET A 95 12.71 7.47 12.45
N ASP A 96 12.08 6.36 12.07
CA ASP A 96 12.51 5.00 12.45
C ASP A 96 13.96 4.74 12.02
N LYS A 97 14.36 5.13 10.80
CA LYS A 97 15.75 5.01 10.33
C LYS A 97 16.73 5.85 11.15
N LEU A 98 16.35 7.08 11.51
CA LEU A 98 17.19 7.97 12.32
C LEU A 98 17.36 7.42 13.75
N LEU A 99 16.27 6.98 14.38
CA LEU A 99 16.32 6.37 15.71
C LEU A 99 17.18 5.11 15.73
N ARG A 100 17.00 4.22 14.73
CA ARG A 100 17.83 3.01 14.59
C ARG A 100 19.32 3.34 14.39
N LYS A 101 19.64 4.43 13.69
CA LYS A 101 21.03 4.88 13.50
C LYS A 101 21.68 5.30 14.82
N GLU A 102 20.89 5.83 15.75
CA GLU A 102 21.30 6.13 17.13
C GLU A 102 21.13 4.94 18.09
N ASN A 103 21.00 3.71 17.54
CA ASN A 103 20.81 2.46 18.27
C ASN A 103 19.51 2.38 19.12
N LEU A 104 18.49 3.16 18.75
CA LEU A 104 17.19 3.15 19.41
C LEU A 104 16.12 2.48 18.52
N ASP A 105 15.85 1.20 18.76
CA ASP A 105 14.79 0.46 18.07
C ASP A 105 13.47 0.47 18.86
N LEU A 106 12.60 1.43 18.53
CA LEU A 106 11.26 1.56 19.14
C LEU A 106 10.22 0.59 18.55
N LYS A 107 10.63 -0.38 17.72
CA LYS A 107 9.73 -1.38 17.10
C LYS A 107 8.55 -0.75 16.33
N LEU A 108 8.79 0.41 15.71
CA LEU A 108 7.80 1.06 14.85
C LEU A 108 7.47 0.18 13.64
N THR A 109 6.23 0.23 13.17
CA THR A 109 5.77 -0.53 11.99
C THR A 109 5.37 0.43 10.85
N PRO A 110 6.33 1.09 10.18
CA PRO A 110 6.03 2.01 9.06
C PRO A 110 5.67 1.25 7.79
N TYR A 111 4.42 0.77 7.72
CA TYR A 111 3.87 0.07 6.56
C TYR A 111 3.90 0.94 5.30
N LYS A 112 3.90 0.32 4.11
CA LYS A 112 4.00 1.08 2.85
C LYS A 112 2.65 1.63 2.41
N VAL A 113 2.65 2.88 1.93
CA VAL A 113 1.51 3.50 1.25
C VAL A 113 2.00 4.07 -0.08
N LEU A 114 1.26 3.82 -1.14
CA LEU A 114 1.55 4.32 -2.48
C LEU A 114 0.25 4.83 -3.14
N ALA A 115 0.10 6.14 -3.21
CA ALA A 115 -0.88 6.80 -4.05
C ALA A 115 -0.50 6.59 -5.52
N THR A 116 -1.37 5.92 -6.26
CA THR A 116 -1.22 5.72 -7.72
C THR A 116 -1.99 6.78 -8.53
N SER A 117 -2.81 7.56 -7.83
CA SER A 117 -3.58 8.70 -8.31
C SER A 117 -4.07 9.51 -7.10
N THR A 118 -4.77 10.63 -7.32
CA THR A 118 -5.46 11.40 -6.28
C THR A 118 -6.75 10.74 -5.78
N LYS A 119 -7.12 9.58 -6.33
CA LYS A 119 -8.35 8.86 -5.98
C LYS A 119 -8.14 7.37 -5.69
N HIS A 120 -6.91 6.87 -5.80
CA HIS A 120 -6.65 5.47 -5.52
C HIS A 120 -5.19 5.20 -5.21
N GLY A 121 -4.97 4.13 -4.46
CA GLY A 121 -3.63 3.67 -4.12
C GLY A 121 -3.64 2.39 -3.31
N PHE A 122 -2.43 1.94 -2.98
CA PHE A 122 -2.17 0.73 -2.23
C PHE A 122 -1.67 1.08 -0.83
N MET A 123 -2.05 0.26 0.14
CA MET A 123 -1.47 0.22 1.47
C MET A 123 -1.01 -1.22 1.73
N GLN A 124 0.18 -1.40 2.27
CA GLN A 124 0.62 -2.70 2.76
C GLN A 124 -0.31 -3.13 3.90
N PHE A 125 -0.81 -4.36 3.83
CA PHE A 125 -1.58 -4.93 4.93
C PHE A 125 -0.60 -5.55 5.94
N VAL A 126 -0.66 -5.07 7.18
CA VAL A 126 0.03 -5.69 8.31
C VAL A 126 -1.02 -6.43 9.13
N GLN A 127 -0.79 -7.73 9.38
CA GLN A 127 -1.67 -8.52 10.23
C GLN A 127 -1.73 -7.89 11.62
N SER A 128 -2.91 -7.43 12.00
CA SER A 128 -3.15 -6.74 13.27
C SER A 128 -4.62 -6.87 13.66
N VAL A 129 -4.90 -6.68 14.95
CA VAL A 129 -6.25 -6.62 15.50
C VAL A 129 -6.45 -5.21 16.07
N PRO A 130 -7.51 -4.48 15.69
CA PRO A 130 -7.81 -3.19 16.29
C PRO A 130 -8.00 -3.31 17.80
N VAL A 131 -7.45 -2.36 18.57
CA VAL A 131 -7.56 -2.38 20.04
C VAL A 131 -9.01 -2.47 20.52
N ALA A 132 -9.95 -1.83 19.82
CA ALA A 132 -11.37 -1.91 20.15
C ALA A 132 -11.93 -3.35 20.06
N GLU A 133 -11.45 -4.15 19.10
CA GLU A 133 -11.83 -5.55 18.97
C GLU A 133 -11.20 -6.40 20.07
N VAL A 134 -9.92 -6.16 20.39
CA VAL A 134 -9.23 -6.83 21.51
C VAL A 134 -9.98 -6.62 22.84
N LEU A 135 -10.44 -5.40 23.12
CA LEU A 135 -11.19 -5.12 24.34
C LEU A 135 -12.55 -5.82 24.40
N VAL A 136 -13.17 -6.10 23.25
CA VAL A 136 -14.44 -6.82 23.17
C VAL A 136 -14.23 -8.33 23.31
N THR A 137 -13.16 -8.89 22.73
CA THR A 137 -12.92 -10.34 22.75
C THR A 137 -12.18 -10.80 24.00
N GLU A 138 -11.15 -10.08 24.45
CA GLU A 138 -10.24 -10.48 25.54
C GLU A 138 -10.47 -9.71 26.85
N GLY A 139 -11.18 -8.58 26.80
CA GLY A 139 -11.46 -7.74 27.97
C GLY A 139 -10.29 -6.86 28.47
N ASN A 140 -9.05 -7.15 28.09
CA ASN A 140 -7.88 -6.31 28.37
C ASN A 140 -6.76 -6.50 27.32
N ILE A 141 -5.68 -5.71 27.41
CA ILE A 141 -4.56 -5.69 26.44
C ILE A 141 -3.40 -6.62 26.86
N GLN A 142 -3.41 -7.16 28.09
CA GLN A 142 -2.32 -7.98 28.60
C GLN A 142 -2.34 -9.35 27.90
N VAL A 143 -1.45 -9.52 26.94
CA VAL A 143 -1.05 -10.85 26.45
C VAL A 143 -0.23 -11.48 27.58
N GLY A 144 -0.64 -12.65 28.08
CA GLY A 144 0.16 -13.39 29.06
C GLY A 144 1.59 -13.61 28.53
N ASP A 145 2.60 -13.52 29.40
CA ASP A 145 4.05 -13.45 29.17
C ASP A 145 4.71 -14.53 28.25
N GLN A 146 4.00 -15.25 27.39
CA GLN A 146 4.53 -16.43 26.70
C GLN A 146 5.08 -16.22 25.28
N ASP A 147 4.84 -15.08 24.60
CA ASP A 147 5.20 -14.95 23.17
C ASP A 147 6.09 -13.74 22.80
N ILE A 148 6.86 -13.19 23.75
CA ILE A 148 7.92 -12.21 23.42
C ILE A 148 9.30 -12.86 23.49
N SER A 149 9.53 -13.87 22.63
CA SER A 149 10.89 -14.27 22.25
C SER A 149 11.30 -13.50 21.00
N VAL A 150 12.22 -12.55 21.22
CA VAL A 150 12.97 -11.79 20.20
C VAL A 150 13.92 -12.71 19.43
#